data_AF-A0A8C6WVG9-F1
#
_entry.id   AF-A0A8C6WVG9-F1
#
_cell.length_a   1.000
_cell.length_b   1.000
_cell.length_c   1.000
_cell.angle_alpha   90.00
_cell.angle_beta   90.00
_cell.angle_gamma   90.00
#
_symmetry.space_group_name_H-M   'P 1'
#
loop_
_entity.id
_entity.type
_entity.pdbx_description
1 polymer ?
#
loop_
_entity_poly.entity_id
_entity_poly.type
_entity_poly.pdbx_seq_one_letter_code
_entity_poly.pdbx_strand_id
1 'polypeptide(L)'
;MGTLGRVAVLGGGIGGLAAAHYLRKRAPGAKVLLLEGSERLGGWLWSNRRPDGAVFELGPRGVRPVGAVGRNTLNLVSWRRLRTC
;
A
#
# COMPACT_ATOMS: atom_id res chain seq x y z
N MET A 1 3.46 31.42 -0.42
CA MET A 1 2.30 30.50 -0.33
C MET A 1 2.37 29.54 -1.51
N GLY A 2 2.85 28.31 -1.28
CA GLY A 2 2.98 27.32 -2.35
C GLY A 2 1.62 26.82 -2.82
N THR A 3 1.40 26.75 -4.13
CA THR A 3 0.21 26.16 -4.73
C THR A 3 -0.05 24.76 -4.17
N LEU A 4 -1.29 24.48 -3.76
CA LEU A 4 -1.73 23.14 -3.34
C LEU A 4 -1.54 22.17 -4.53
N GLY A 5 -0.42 21.44 -4.53
CA GLY A 5 -0.06 20.53 -5.61
C GLY A 5 -1.07 19.39 -5.75
N ARG A 6 -1.49 19.10 -6.98
CA ARG A 6 -2.25 17.89 -7.30
C ARG A 6 -1.28 16.84 -7.82
N VAL A 7 -1.34 15.64 -7.26
CA VAL A 7 -0.47 14.52 -7.65
C VAL A 7 -1.34 13.33 -8.00
N ALA A 8 -1.17 12.81 -9.21
CA ALA A 8 -1.75 11.53 -9.61
C ALA A 8 -0.72 10.41 -9.44
N VAL A 9 -1.13 9.30 -8.84
CA VAL A 9 -0.35 8.07 -8.69
C VAL A 9 -1.01 7.00 -9.54
N LEU A 10 -0.30 6.49 -10.54
CA LEU A 10 -0.77 5.45 -11.45
C LEU A 10 -0.30 4.09 -10.93
N GLY A 11 -1.25 3.19 -10.66
CA GLY A 11 -1.04 1.86 -10.10
C GLY A 11 -1.36 1.79 -8.61
N GLY A 12 -2.35 0.96 -8.26
CA GLY A 12 -2.81 0.62 -6.92
C GLY A 12 -2.07 -0.57 -6.29
N GLY A 13 -0.89 -0.94 -6.81
CA GLY A 13 0.01 -1.89 -6.17
C GLY A 13 0.68 -1.35 -4.89
N ILE A 14 1.45 -2.19 -4.19
CA ILE A 14 2.10 -1.80 -2.93
C ILE A 14 2.97 -0.53 -3.06
N GLY A 15 3.67 -0.35 -4.18
CA GLY A 15 4.48 0.83 -4.44
C GLY A 15 3.66 2.11 -4.56
N GLY A 16 2.57 2.09 -5.33
CA GLY A 16 1.69 3.25 -5.50
C GLY A 16 0.92 3.59 -4.23
N LEU A 17 0.43 2.58 -3.52
CA LEU A 17 -0.18 2.76 -2.20
C LEU A 17 0.80 3.37 -1.19
N ALA A 18 2.07 2.91 -1.18
CA ALA A 18 3.11 3.49 -0.33
C ALA A 18 3.42 4.93 -0.74
N ALA A 19 3.54 5.22 -2.03
CA ALA A 19 3.76 6.57 -2.54
C ALA A 19 2.64 7.53 -2.10
N ALA A 20 1.38 7.13 -2.30
CA ALA A 20 0.22 7.91 -1.88
C ALA A 20 0.21 8.15 -0.35
N HIS A 21 0.56 7.12 0.43
CA HIS A 21 0.70 7.25 1.89
C HIS A 21 1.76 8.28 2.29
N TYR A 22 2.97 8.20 1.72
CA TYR A 22 4.05 9.14 2.07
C TYR A 22 3.79 10.55 1.56
N LEU A 23 3.16 10.71 0.39
CA LEU A 23 2.74 12.02 -0.12
C LEU A 23 1.77 12.68 0.84
N ARG A 24 0.76 11.94 1.33
CA ARG A 24 -0.21 12.47 2.31
C ARG A 24 0.44 12.83 3.65
N LYS A 25 1.47 12.08 4.08
CA LYS A 25 2.19 12.33 5.33
C LYS A 25 3.14 13.53 5.24
N ARG A 26 3.82 13.70 4.10
CA ARG A 26 4.86 14.73 3.90
C ARG A 26 4.31 16.04 3.34
N ALA A 27 3.20 15.98 2.61
CA ALA A 27 2.54 17.13 2.00
C ALA A 27 1.04 17.08 2.30
N PRO A 28 0.60 17.36 3.54
CA PRO A 28 -0.81 17.26 3.94
C PRO A 28 -1.76 18.18 3.15
N GLY A 29 -1.24 19.24 2.50
CA GLY A 29 -1.99 20.09 1.58
C GLY A 29 -2.10 19.57 0.15
N ALA A 30 -1.34 18.55 -0.24
CA ALA A 30 -1.40 18.01 -1.60
C ALA A 30 -2.66 17.15 -1.80
N LYS A 31 -3.36 17.36 -2.93
CA LYS A 31 -4.45 16.46 -3.35
C LYS A 31 -3.85 15.27 -4.10
N VAL A 32 -3.98 14.08 -3.54
CA VAL A 32 -3.45 12.84 -4.12
C VAL A 32 -4.60 12.04 -4.75
N LEU A 33 -4.50 11.74 -6.04
CA LEU A 33 -5.41 10.87 -6.79
C LEU A 33 -4.68 9.56 -7.11
N LEU A 34 -5.21 8.42 -6.66
CA LEU A 34 -4.69 7.08 -7.02
C LEU A 34 -5.58 6.49 -8.12
N LEU A 35 -4.98 6.07 -9.22
CA LEU A 35 -5.67 5.42 -10.34
C LEU A 35 -5.15 3.99 -10.48
N GLU A 36 -6.06 3.02 -10.46
CA GLU A 36 -5.76 1.59 -10.66
C GLU A 36 -6.63 1.08 -11.82
N GLY A 37 -6.03 0.34 -12.73
CA GLY A 37 -6.71 -0.15 -13.94
C GLY A 37 -7.52 -1.43 -13.70
N SER A 38 -7.20 -2.20 -12.67
CA SER A 38 -7.91 -3.41 -12.29
C SER A 38 -9.01 -3.16 -11.25
N GLU A 39 -9.84 -4.17 -11.02
CA GLU A 39 -10.93 -4.11 -10.03
C GLU A 39 -10.43 -4.14 -8.57
N ARG A 40 -9.13 -4.31 -8.33
CA ARG A 40 -8.58 -4.46 -6.98
C ARG A 40 -7.27 -3.71 -6.77
N LEU A 41 -7.04 -3.34 -5.51
CA LEU A 41 -5.75 -2.83 -5.07
C LEU A 41 -4.81 -4.00 -4.68
N GLY A 42 -3.53 -3.68 -4.50
CA GLY A 42 -2.51 -4.60 -4.02
C GLY A 42 -1.56 -5.13 -5.10
N GLY A 43 -1.95 -5.08 -6.38
CA GLY A 43 -1.14 -5.62 -7.48
C GLY A 43 -0.84 -7.10 -7.24
N TRP A 44 0.44 -7.49 -7.26
CA TRP A 44 0.84 -8.87 -6.96
C TRP A 44 0.50 -9.35 -5.55
N LEU A 45 0.24 -8.46 -4.60
CA LEU A 45 -0.18 -8.85 -3.26
C LEU A 45 -1.63 -9.32 -3.30
N TRP A 46 -1.85 -10.64 -3.17
CA TRP A 46 -3.17 -11.25 -3.26
C TRP A 46 -3.25 -12.51 -2.40
N SER A 47 -4.14 -12.48 -1.42
CA SER A 47 -4.52 -13.61 -0.59
C SER A 47 -5.90 -14.13 -1.03
N ASN A 48 -6.04 -15.44 -1.21
CA ASN A 48 -7.31 -16.12 -1.42
C ASN A 48 -7.72 -16.83 -0.12
N ARG A 49 -8.86 -16.45 0.46
CA ARG A 49 -9.41 -17.09 1.66
C ARG A 49 -10.52 -18.05 1.31
N ARG A 50 -10.36 -19.28 1.79
CA ARG A 50 -11.36 -20.32 1.63
C ARG A 50 -12.35 -20.34 2.79
N PRO A 51 -13.56 -20.91 2.60
CA PRO A 51 -14.57 -21.03 3.66
C PRO A 51 -14.10 -21.84 4.87
N ASP A 52 -13.13 -22.73 4.71
CA ASP A 52 -12.50 -23.51 5.78
C ASP A 52 -11.50 -22.70 6.63
N GLY A 53 -11.32 -21.41 6.33
CA GLY A 53 -10.38 -20.52 7.01
C GLY A 53 -8.95 -20.59 6.46
N ALA A 54 -8.66 -21.43 5.48
CA ALA A 54 -7.35 -21.50 4.87
C ALA A 54 -7.04 -20.24 4.04
N VAL A 55 -5.81 -19.73 4.17
CA VAL A 55 -5.31 -18.57 3.41
C VAL A 55 -4.26 -19.04 2.41
N PHE A 56 -4.51 -18.78 1.13
CA PHE A 56 -3.58 -19.06 0.05
C PHE A 56 -3.03 -17.74 -0.49
N GLU A 57 -1.76 -17.45 -0.21
CA GLU A 57 -1.07 -16.33 -0.83
C GLU A 57 -0.72 -16.66 -2.28
N LEU A 58 -1.31 -15.92 -3.20
CA LEU A 58 -1.10 -16.00 -4.66
C LEU A 58 0.02 -15.06 -5.13
N GLY A 59 0.70 -14.40 -4.19
CA GLY A 59 1.81 -13.48 -4.41
C GLY A 59 2.90 -13.61 -3.35
N PRO A 60 3.56 -12.50 -2.95
CA PRO A 60 4.57 -12.51 -1.89
C PRO A 60 4.00 -12.99 -0.55
N ARG A 61 4.69 -13.94 0.10
CA ARG A 61 4.20 -14.61 1.34
C ARG A 61 4.82 -14.10 2.64
N GLY A 62 5.67 -13.09 2.57
CA GLY A 62 6.37 -12.59 3.74
C GLY A 62 7.22 -11.38 3.46
N VAL A 63 7.54 -10.66 4.53
CA VAL A 63 8.45 -9.51 4.52
C VAL A 63 9.54 -9.78 5.54
N ARG A 64 10.80 -9.55 5.15
CA ARG A 64 11.92 -9.62 6.09
C ARG A 64 12.05 -8.25 6.80
N PRO A 65 11.88 -8.16 8.12
CA PRO A 65 11.85 -6.88 8.83
C PRO A 65 13.26 -6.29 9.12
N VAL A 66 14.32 -6.93 8.62
CA VAL A 66 15.70 -6.57 8.94
C VAL A 66 16.16 -5.36 8.10
N GLY A 67 16.91 -4.46 8.74
CA GLY A 67 17.52 -3.30 8.09
C GLY A 67 16.55 -2.13 7.89
N ALA A 68 17.07 -1.04 7.31
CA ALA A 68 16.30 0.19 7.11
C ALA A 68 15.05 -0.03 6.22
N VAL A 69 15.18 -0.82 5.16
CA VAL A 69 14.09 -1.14 4.22
C VAL A 69 13.01 -1.99 4.89
N GLY A 70 13.39 -3.03 5.64
CA GLY A 70 12.47 -3.89 6.37
C GLY A 70 11.68 -3.12 7.44
N ARG A 71 12.37 -2.27 8.22
CA ARG A 71 11.73 -1.39 9.21
C ARG A 71 10.79 -0.38 8.57
N ASN A 72 11.16 0.19 7.42
CA ASN A 72 10.28 1.11 6.70
C ASN A 72 8.98 0.42 6.25
N THR A 73 9.09 -0.84 5.79
CA THR A 73 7.93 -1.66 5.44
C THR A 73 7.06 -1.94 6.67
N LEU A 74 7.67 -2.25 7.82
CA LEU A 74 6.93 -2.46 9.07
C LEU A 74 6.19 -1.20 9.54
N ASN A 75 6.80 -0.03 9.38
CA ASN A 75 6.17 1.27 9.66
C ASN A 75 4.99 1.57 8.74
N LEU A 76 5.03 1.09 7.49
CA LEU A 76 3.90 1.19 6.57
C LEU A 76 2.74 0.28 7.02
N VAL A 77 3.05 -0.94 7.45
CA VAL A 77 2.07 -1.93 7.93
C VAL A 77 1.46 -1.55 9.27
N SER A 78 2.20 -0.88 10.17
CA SER A 78 1.64 -0.46 11.47
C SER A 78 0.67 0.72 11.35
N TRP A 79 0.78 1.52 10.28
CA TRP A 79 -0.01 2.74 10.11
C TRP A 79 -1.50 2.49 9.82
N ARG A 80 -1.81 1.43 9.08
CA ARG A 80 -3.17 0.90 8.98
C ARG A 80 -3.12 -0.42 9.73
N ARG A 81 -3.94 -0.63 10.76
CA ARG A 81 -4.33 -1.98 11.18
C ARG A 81 -4.89 -2.71 9.95
N LEU A 82 -3.99 -3.29 9.15
CA LEU A 82 -4.29 -4.22 8.09
C LEU A 82 -4.70 -5.49 8.82
N ARG A 83 -5.95 -5.50 9.29
CA ARG A 83 -6.73 -6.72 9.21
C ARG A 83 -6.81 -6.98 7.71
N THR A 84 -5.83 -7.69 7.18
CA THR A 84 -6.02 -8.36 5.90
C THR A 84 -7.27 -9.22 6.11
N CYS A 85 -8.33 -8.88 5.39
CA CYS A 85 -9.54 -9.68 5.28
C CYS A 85 -9.14 -11.12 5.15
#